data_AF-A0A9E0QPE3-F1
#
_entry.id   AF-A0A9E0QPE3-F1
#
_cell.length_a   1.000
_cell.length_b   1.000
_cell.length_c   1.000
_cell.angle_alpha   90.00
_cell.angle_beta   90.00
_cell.angle_gamma   90.00
#
_symmetry.space_group_name_H-M   'P 1'
#
loop_
_entity.id
_entity.type
_entity.pdbx_description
1 polymer ?
#
loop_
_entity_poly.entity_id
_entity_poly.type
_entity_poly.pdbx_seq_one_letter_code
_entity_poly.pdbx_strand_id
1 'polypeptide(L)'
;MGKKMYELSINRYGAGMVTVVAALILITPLCGVLFNCGCTWPWAGLESHCNIYEPQVEHPCPWCASLLTGALSVGLAVLTGFLVAIKDVKSRHDIHDAVLAGWQRSRQSPGFIKRVVRGLIGFLVVAVAMGWLSAYWQDAPYFLLTEWLNFFIS
;
A
#
# COMPACT_ATOMS: atom_id res chain seq x y z
N MET A 1 17.49 31.83 1.02
CA MET A 1 17.04 30.71 1.88
C MET A 1 15.70 30.09 1.45
N GLY A 2 14.73 30.89 0.95
CA GLY A 2 13.41 30.38 0.52
C GLY A 2 13.39 29.41 -0.67
N LYS A 3 14.33 29.51 -1.63
CA LYS A 3 14.32 28.62 -2.82
C LYS A 3 14.53 27.13 -2.48
N LYS A 4 15.53 26.82 -1.65
CA LYS A 4 15.81 25.44 -1.24
C LYS A 4 14.68 24.83 -0.39
N MET A 5 13.97 25.65 0.39
CA MET A 5 12.86 25.18 1.22
C MET A 5 11.63 24.78 0.38
N TYR A 6 11.31 25.53 -0.70
CA TYR A 6 10.20 25.15 -1.60
C TYR A 6 10.53 23.89 -2.41
N GLU A 7 11.76 23.73 -2.89
CA GLU A 7 12.15 22.53 -3.66
C GLU A 7 12.14 21.27 -2.80
N LEU A 8 12.46 21.44 -1.51
CA LEU A 8 12.40 20.34 -0.58
C LEU A 8 10.95 19.94 -0.33
N SER A 9 10.03 20.89 -0.07
CA SER A 9 8.62 20.59 0.15
C SER A 9 7.97 19.97 -1.08
N ILE A 10 8.20 20.52 -2.28
CA ILE A 10 7.63 20.00 -3.54
C ILE A 10 8.02 18.55 -3.79
N ASN A 11 9.26 18.18 -3.47
CA ASN A 11 9.74 16.80 -3.59
C ASN A 11 9.08 15.84 -2.58
N ARG A 12 8.77 16.31 -1.36
CA ARG A 12 8.08 15.45 -0.36
C ARG A 12 6.65 15.20 -0.78
N TYR A 13 5.92 16.26 -1.09
CA TYR A 13 4.54 16.16 -1.53
C TYR A 13 4.45 15.38 -2.85
N GLY A 14 5.39 15.58 -3.78
CA GLY A 14 5.51 14.78 -4.99
C GLY A 14 5.69 13.28 -4.70
N ALA A 15 6.58 12.91 -3.78
CA ALA A 15 6.75 11.51 -3.35
C ALA A 15 5.48 10.95 -2.69
N GLY A 16 4.80 11.76 -1.87
CA GLY A 16 3.51 11.41 -1.28
C GLY A 16 2.44 11.13 -2.34
N MET A 17 2.30 12.00 -3.34
CA MET A 17 1.33 11.83 -4.42
C MET A 17 1.62 10.59 -5.26
N VAL A 18 2.89 10.35 -5.62
CA VAL A 18 3.29 9.11 -6.30
C VAL A 18 2.94 7.88 -5.48
N THR A 19 3.14 7.94 -4.16
CA THR A 19 2.77 6.84 -3.24
C THR A 19 1.25 6.59 -3.27
N VAL A 20 0.43 7.65 -3.25
CA VAL A 20 -1.04 7.53 -3.33
C VAL A 20 -1.47 6.88 -4.65
N VAL A 21 -0.95 7.37 -5.79
CA VAL A 21 -1.29 6.81 -7.10
C VAL A 21 -0.89 5.33 -7.17
N ALA A 22 0.32 5.00 -6.73
CA ALA A 22 0.77 3.61 -6.70
C ALA A 22 -0.08 2.75 -5.76
N ALA A 23 -0.45 3.25 -4.57
CA ALA A 23 -1.33 2.54 -3.64
C ALA A 23 -2.72 2.26 -4.23
N LEU A 24 -3.30 3.23 -4.95
CA LEU A 24 -4.59 3.06 -5.63
C LEU A 24 -4.52 2.04 -6.79
N ILE A 25 -3.37 1.93 -7.47
CA ILE A 25 -3.17 0.89 -8.49
C ILE A 25 -2.99 -0.48 -7.85
N LEU A 26 -2.28 -0.54 -6.72
CA LEU A 26 -1.95 -1.79 -6.02
C LEU A 26 -3.12 -2.37 -5.23
N ILE A 27 -4.11 -1.58 -4.84
CA ILE A 27 -5.18 -2.05 -3.94
C ILE A 27 -6.02 -3.17 -4.56
N THR A 28 -6.28 -3.12 -5.88
CA THR A 28 -7.11 -4.09 -6.58
C THR A 28 -6.46 -5.47 -6.73
N PRO A 29 -5.21 -5.61 -7.22
CA PRO A 29 -4.54 -6.90 -7.18
C PRO A 29 -4.26 -7.34 -5.72
N LEU A 30 -4.06 -6.41 -4.79
CA LEU A 30 -3.88 -6.75 -3.38
C LEU A 30 -5.14 -7.37 -2.77
N CYS A 31 -6.34 -6.85 -3.05
CA CYS A 31 -7.56 -7.47 -2.54
C CYS A 31 -7.80 -8.86 -3.16
N GLY A 32 -7.51 -9.02 -4.46
CA GLY A 32 -7.53 -10.31 -5.14
C GLY A 32 -6.64 -11.35 -4.46
N VAL A 33 -5.43 -10.95 -4.09
CA VAL A 33 -4.46 -11.82 -3.39
C VAL A 33 -4.86 -12.06 -1.93
N LEU A 34 -5.31 -11.03 -1.21
CA LEU A 34 -5.64 -11.15 0.22
C LEU A 34 -6.87 -12.03 0.44
N PHE A 35 -7.90 -11.91 -0.39
CA PHE A 35 -9.20 -12.56 -0.17
C PHE A 35 -9.53 -13.62 -1.21
N ASN A 36 -8.59 -13.97 -2.09
CA ASN A 36 -8.80 -14.87 -3.22
C ASN A 36 -10.06 -14.52 -4.04
N CYS A 37 -10.36 -13.23 -4.18
CA CYS A 37 -11.64 -12.76 -4.70
C CYS A 37 -11.65 -12.50 -6.21
N GLY A 38 -10.55 -12.79 -6.92
CA GLY A 38 -10.45 -12.68 -8.38
C GLY A 38 -10.12 -11.28 -8.94
N CYS A 39 -10.06 -10.27 -8.09
CA CYS A 39 -9.70 -8.91 -8.50
C CYS A 39 -8.25 -8.80 -8.98
N THR A 40 -8.02 -7.98 -10.01
CA THR A 40 -6.72 -7.92 -10.70
C THR A 40 -6.32 -6.48 -11.04
N TRP A 41 -5.24 -6.32 -11.79
CA TRP A 41 -4.72 -5.02 -12.19
C TRP A 41 -5.77 -4.19 -12.96
N PRO A 42 -5.74 -2.85 -12.86
CA PRO A 42 -6.68 -1.98 -13.54
C PRO A 42 -6.78 -2.19 -15.06
N TRP A 43 -5.68 -2.55 -15.71
CA TRP A 43 -5.61 -2.83 -17.14
C TRP A 43 -5.89 -4.30 -17.52
N ALA A 44 -6.08 -5.18 -16.53
CA ALA A 44 -6.30 -6.61 -16.73
C ALA A 44 -7.73 -7.04 -16.36
N GLY A 45 -8.67 -6.09 -16.27
CA GLY A 45 -10.07 -6.35 -15.93
C GLY A 45 -10.53 -5.67 -14.64
N LEU A 46 -9.61 -5.20 -13.77
CA LEU A 46 -9.89 -4.54 -12.50
C LEU A 46 -10.84 -5.37 -11.60
N GLU A 47 -12.14 -5.15 -11.78
CA GLU A 47 -13.23 -5.80 -11.05
C GLU A 47 -14.01 -6.85 -11.86
N SER A 48 -13.84 -6.94 -13.18
CA SER A 48 -14.64 -7.79 -14.07
C SER A 48 -14.57 -9.30 -13.76
N HIS A 49 -13.53 -9.72 -13.03
CA HIS A 49 -13.31 -11.10 -12.60
C HIS A 49 -13.50 -11.27 -11.08
N CYS A 50 -14.02 -10.26 -10.39
CA CYS A 50 -14.23 -10.34 -8.95
C CYS A 50 -15.49 -11.14 -8.59
N ASN A 51 -15.42 -11.84 -7.47
CA ASN A 51 -16.49 -12.66 -6.91
C ASN A 51 -17.79 -11.91 -6.56
N ILE A 52 -17.77 -10.57 -6.53
CA ILE A 52 -18.96 -9.75 -6.26
C ILE A 52 -20.02 -9.85 -7.38
N TYR A 53 -19.61 -10.23 -8.59
CA TYR A 53 -20.52 -10.39 -9.73
C TYR A 53 -21.09 -11.81 -9.84
N GLU A 54 -20.61 -12.75 -9.03
CA GLU A 54 -21.09 -14.12 -9.03
C GLU A 54 -22.35 -14.25 -8.15
N PRO A 55 -23.50 -14.65 -8.72
CA PRO A 55 -24.78 -14.63 -8.01
C PRO A 55 -24.91 -15.70 -6.90
N GLN A 56 -23.93 -16.60 -6.75
CA GLN A 56 -23.97 -17.73 -5.81
C GLN A 56 -22.73 -17.84 -4.91
N VAL A 57 -21.96 -16.76 -4.74
CA VAL A 57 -20.79 -16.77 -3.87
C VAL A 57 -21.21 -16.71 -2.40
N GLU A 58 -20.79 -17.72 -1.62
CA GLU A 58 -21.15 -17.85 -0.19
C GLU A 58 -20.56 -16.72 0.67
N HIS A 59 -19.36 -16.21 0.34
CA HIS A 59 -18.85 -14.98 0.98
C HIS A 59 -18.21 -14.00 -0.03
N PRO A 60 -18.81 -12.82 -0.27
CA PRO A 60 -18.18 -11.80 -1.10
C PRO A 60 -16.90 -11.25 -0.46
N CYS A 61 -16.02 -10.64 -1.26
CA CYS A 61 -14.82 -9.96 -0.77
C CYS A 61 -15.16 -8.99 0.39
N PRO A 62 -14.52 -9.06 1.57
CA PRO A 62 -14.88 -8.24 2.74
C PRO A 62 -14.81 -6.73 2.52
N TRP A 63 -13.94 -6.26 1.63
CA TRP A 63 -13.85 -4.85 1.25
C TRP A 63 -14.93 -4.42 0.25
N CYS A 64 -15.50 -5.35 -0.51
CA CYS A 64 -16.55 -5.08 -1.49
C CYS A 64 -17.95 -5.32 -0.90
N ALA A 65 -18.08 -6.28 0.03
CA ALA A 65 -19.32 -6.61 0.74
C ALA A 65 -19.83 -5.44 1.60
N SER A 66 -18.90 -4.66 2.17
CA SER A 66 -19.20 -3.45 2.91
C SER A 66 -18.37 -2.29 2.38
N LEU A 67 -19.02 -1.40 1.62
CA LEU A 67 -18.44 -0.15 1.12
C LEU A 67 -17.81 0.67 2.26
N LEU A 68 -18.43 0.68 3.44
CA LEU A 68 -17.91 1.41 4.59
C LEU A 68 -16.60 0.80 5.10
N THR A 69 -16.56 -0.51 5.28
CA THR A 69 -15.37 -1.21 5.80
C THR A 69 -14.23 -1.15 4.80
N GLY A 70 -14.53 -1.31 3.50
CA GLY A 70 -13.57 -1.15 2.41
C GLY A 70 -13.02 0.26 2.34
N ALA A 71 -13.88 1.29 2.28
CA ALA A 71 -13.46 2.68 2.18
C ALA A 71 -12.61 3.12 3.38
N LEU A 72 -12.99 2.74 4.61
CA LEU A 72 -12.21 3.06 5.81
C LEU A 72 -10.86 2.35 5.82
N SER A 73 -10.83 1.06 5.49
CA SER A 73 -9.59 0.27 5.44
C SER A 73 -8.60 0.82 4.43
N VAL A 74 -9.06 1.00 3.18
CA VAL A 74 -8.24 1.52 2.08
C VAL A 74 -7.84 2.96 2.34
N GLY A 75 -8.78 3.79 2.79
CA GLY A 75 -8.52 5.19 3.12
C GLY A 75 -7.45 5.34 4.19
N LEU A 76 -7.52 4.56 5.26
CA LEU A 76 -6.53 4.58 6.35
C LEU A 76 -5.15 4.11 5.86
N ALA A 77 -5.11 3.07 5.04
CA ALA A 77 -3.85 2.57 4.46
C ALA A 77 -3.20 3.59 3.54
N VAL A 78 -3.97 4.19 2.62
CA VAL A 78 -3.47 5.22 1.68
C VAL A 78 -3.01 6.45 2.43
N LEU A 79 -3.79 6.92 3.41
CA LEU A 79 -3.42 8.06 4.25
C LEU A 79 -2.12 7.78 5.01
N THR A 80 -1.98 6.58 5.59
CA THR A 80 -0.76 6.20 6.30
C THR A 80 0.44 6.16 5.36
N GLY A 81 0.31 5.56 4.18
CA GLY A 81 1.37 5.53 3.18
C GLY A 81 1.80 6.94 2.76
N PHE A 82 0.83 7.84 2.52
CA PHE A 82 1.10 9.25 2.22
C PHE A 82 1.86 9.94 3.37
N LEU A 83 1.36 9.84 4.60
CA LEU A 83 1.99 10.45 5.77
C LEU A 83 3.41 9.91 6.00
N VAL A 84 3.63 8.61 5.80
CA VAL A 84 4.94 7.97 5.91
C VAL A 84 5.88 8.44 4.80
N ALA A 85 5.40 8.66 3.58
CA ALA A 85 6.20 9.17 2.46
C ALA A 85 6.66 10.63 2.70
N ILE A 86 5.78 11.48 3.25
CA ILE A 86 6.09 12.90 3.47
C ILE A 86 6.87 13.16 4.77
N LYS A 87 6.76 12.27 5.77
CA LYS A 87 7.42 12.43 7.08
C LYS A 87 8.93 12.62 6.91
N ASP A 88 9.44 13.64 7.58
CA ASP A 88 10.87 13.91 7.58
C ASP A 88 11.55 12.93 8.52
N VAL A 89 12.33 12.00 7.96
CA VAL A 89 13.16 11.13 8.78
C VAL A 89 14.49 11.84 8.92
N LYS A 90 14.75 12.36 10.12
CA LYS A 90 16.04 12.93 10.50
C LYS A 90 17.05 11.79 10.61
N SER A 91 17.52 11.28 9.47
CA SER A 91 18.34 10.07 9.41
C SER A 91 19.81 10.40 9.62
N ARG A 92 20.33 10.10 10.83
CA ARG A 92 21.79 10.10 11.12
C ARG A 92 22.58 9.15 10.17
N HIS A 93 21.89 8.20 9.53
CA HIS A 93 22.45 7.24 8.58
C HIS A 93 22.71 7.82 7.17
N ASP A 94 22.01 8.90 6.76
CA ASP A 94 22.23 9.51 5.44
C ASP A 94 23.65 10.12 5.30
N ILE A 95 24.33 10.41 6.42
CA ILE A 95 25.69 10.94 6.43
C ILE A 95 26.72 9.83 6.09
N HIS A 96 26.51 8.61 6.59
CA HIS A 96 27.42 7.48 6.33
C HIS A 96 27.33 7.01 4.87
N ASP A 97 26.11 6.92 4.34
CA ASP A 97 25.87 6.60 2.94
C ASP A 97 26.40 7.71 2.00
N ALA A 98 26.30 8.98 2.39
CA ALA A 98 26.82 10.09 1.58
C ALA A 98 28.36 10.10 1.47
N VAL A 99 29.08 9.61 2.49
CA VAL A 99 30.54 9.45 2.46
C VAL A 99 30.95 8.29 1.55
N LEU A 100 30.19 7.19 1.54
CA LEU A 100 30.42 6.05 0.63
C LEU A 100 30.00 6.36 -0.82
N ALA A 101 28.96 7.18 -1.02
CA ALA A 101 28.40 7.49 -2.33
C ALA A 101 29.07 8.67 -3.06
N GLY A 102 30.15 9.25 -2.50
CA GLY A 102 30.90 10.36 -3.11
C GLY A 102 31.50 10.07 -4.50
N TRP A 103 31.48 8.81 -4.96
CA TRP A 103 32.13 8.37 -6.20
C TRP A 103 31.19 8.25 -7.42
N GLN A 104 29.86 8.16 -7.27
CA GLN A 104 28.95 7.74 -8.37
C GLN A 104 27.90 8.79 -8.75
N ARG A 105 28.34 10.02 -9.01
CA ARG A 105 27.47 11.13 -9.37
C ARG A 105 26.83 10.97 -10.75
N SER A 106 25.50 10.74 -10.82
CA SER A 106 24.58 11.57 -11.65
C SER A 106 23.11 11.11 -11.66
N ARG A 107 22.19 12.04 -11.32
CA ARG A 107 20.77 12.13 -11.71
C ARG A 107 19.76 11.06 -11.24
N GLN A 108 19.27 11.22 -10.01
CA GLN A 108 17.86 11.24 -9.56
C GLN A 108 17.89 11.00 -8.05
N SER A 109 17.27 11.89 -7.26
CA SER A 109 17.41 11.93 -5.80
C SER A 109 17.14 10.56 -5.16
N PRO A 110 18.14 9.85 -4.60
CA PRO A 110 17.90 8.60 -3.87
C PRO A 110 16.91 8.82 -2.71
N GLY A 111 16.81 10.05 -2.21
CA GLY A 111 15.82 10.43 -1.20
C GLY A 111 14.37 10.39 -1.69
N PHE A 112 14.10 10.61 -2.98
CA PHE A 112 12.74 10.52 -3.52
C PHE A 112 12.25 9.07 -3.54
N ILE A 113 13.05 8.17 -4.12
CA ILE A 113 12.71 6.74 -4.20
C ILE A 113 12.59 6.15 -2.80
N LYS A 114 13.53 6.43 -1.89
CA LYS A 114 13.46 6.00 -0.49
C LYS A 114 12.14 6.43 0.19
N ARG A 115 11.66 7.65 -0.07
CA ARG A 115 10.38 8.15 0.48
C ARG A 115 9.18 7.38 -0.06
N VAL A 116 9.11 7.16 -1.38
CA VAL A 116 8.04 6.40 -2.03
C VAL A 116 8.02 4.96 -1.51
N VAL A 117 9.17 4.28 -1.50
CA VAL A 117 9.28 2.90 -1.01
C VAL A 117 8.82 2.79 0.44
N ARG A 118 9.27 3.69 1.32
CA ARG A 118 8.83 3.70 2.72
C ARG A 118 7.33 3.94 2.85
N GLY A 119 6.78 4.85 2.04
CA GLY A 119 5.34 5.09 1.96
C GLY A 119 4.55 3.85 1.53
N LEU A 120 5.01 3.16 0.50
CA LEU A 120 4.40 1.92 0.02
C LEU A 120 4.47 0.78 1.03
N ILE A 121 5.58 0.64 1.76
CA ILE A 121 5.68 -0.31 2.87
C ILE A 121 4.66 0.03 3.96
N GLY A 122 4.55 1.31 4.35
CA GLY A 122 3.56 1.75 5.32
C GLY A 122 2.12 1.47 4.88
N PHE A 123 1.81 1.73 3.60
CA PHE A 123 0.53 1.37 2.99
C PHE A 123 0.27 -0.14 3.07
N LEU A 124 1.21 -0.98 2.62
CA LEU A 124 1.03 -2.43 2.59
C LEU A 124 0.81 -3.01 3.99
N VAL A 125 1.60 -2.60 4.98
CA VAL A 125 1.45 -3.07 6.36
C VAL A 125 0.05 -2.76 6.89
N VAL A 126 -0.44 -1.53 6.70
CA VAL A 126 -1.76 -1.14 7.17
C VAL A 126 -2.87 -1.80 6.36
N ALA A 127 -2.71 -1.93 5.04
CA ALA A 127 -3.68 -2.58 4.18
C ALA A 127 -3.86 -4.06 4.56
N VAL A 128 -2.78 -4.78 4.83
CA VAL A 128 -2.83 -6.18 5.29
C VAL A 128 -3.50 -6.27 6.66
N ALA A 129 -3.13 -5.41 7.61
CA ALA A 129 -3.72 -5.42 8.95
C ALA A 129 -5.23 -5.10 8.93
N MET A 130 -5.64 -4.12 8.14
CA MET A 130 -7.06 -3.75 7.98
C MET A 130 -7.82 -4.80 7.17
N GLY A 131 -7.18 -5.44 6.20
CA GLY A 131 -7.74 -6.56 5.46
C GLY A 131 -8.03 -7.75 6.36
N TRP A 132 -7.07 -8.09 7.22
CA TRP A 132 -7.25 -9.13 8.24
C TRP A 132 -8.39 -8.80 9.21
N LEU A 133 -8.42 -7.56 9.71
CA LEU A 133 -9.48 -7.09 10.60
C LEU A 133 -10.86 -7.15 9.92
N SER A 134 -10.93 -6.82 8.63
CA SER A 134 -12.17 -6.89 7.85
C SER A 134 -12.65 -8.33 7.65
N ALA A 135 -11.73 -9.26 7.37
CA ALA A 135 -12.05 -10.68 7.26
C ALA A 135 -12.54 -11.26 8.60
N TYR A 136 -11.85 -10.92 9.69
CA TYR A 136 -12.23 -11.35 11.04
C TYR A 136 -13.62 -10.85 11.44
N TRP A 137 -13.97 -9.61 11.08
CA TRP A 137 -15.29 -9.04 11.39
C TRP A 137 -16.44 -9.61 10.56
N GLN A 138 -16.15 -10.20 9.40
CA GLN A 138 -17.15 -10.69 8.45
C GLN A 138 -17.11 -12.22 8.33
N ASP A 139 -16.40 -12.91 9.24
CA ASP A 139 -16.19 -14.36 9.26
C ASP A 139 -15.76 -14.94 7.89
N ALA A 140 -14.95 -14.18 7.15
CA ALA A 140 -14.53 -14.57 5.80
C ALA A 140 -13.40 -15.62 5.88
N PRO A 141 -13.54 -16.80 5.24
CA PRO A 141 -12.56 -17.89 5.40
C PRO A 141 -11.28 -17.68 4.59
N TYR A 142 -11.34 -16.86 3.54
CA TYR A 142 -10.25 -16.57 2.61
C TYR A 142 -9.51 -15.31 3.06
N PHE A 143 -8.42 -15.53 3.78
CA PHE A 143 -7.40 -14.53 3.99
C PHE A 143 -6.03 -15.17 3.77
N LEU A 144 -5.13 -14.49 3.06
CA LEU A 144 -3.81 -15.04 2.71
C LEU A 144 -3.03 -15.57 3.94
N LEU A 145 -3.23 -14.95 5.12
CA LEU A 145 -2.64 -15.47 6.36
C LEU A 145 -3.40 -16.66 6.97
N THR A 146 -4.72 -16.83 6.83
CA THR A 146 -5.42 -17.97 7.42
C THR A 146 -5.06 -19.29 6.76
N GLU A 147 -4.89 -19.32 5.43
CA GLU A 147 -4.41 -20.53 4.75
C GLU A 147 -2.99 -20.93 5.23
N TRP A 148 -2.09 -19.96 5.35
CA TRP A 148 -0.72 -20.18 5.83
C TRP A 148 -0.65 -20.56 7.32
N LEU A 149 -1.48 -19.95 8.17
CA LEU A 149 -1.53 -20.30 9.60
C LEU A 149 -2.08 -21.73 9.80
N ASN A 150 -3.13 -22.10 9.07
CA ASN A 150 -3.71 -23.45 9.14
C ASN A 150 -2.72 -24.51 8.65
N PHE A 151 -1.86 -24.19 7.67
CA PHE A 151 -0.76 -25.07 7.24
C PHE A 151 0.32 -25.28 8.31
N PHE A 152 0.59 -24.28 9.15
CA PHE A 152 1.57 -24.41 10.24
C PHE A 152 1.00 -25.04 11.52
N ILE A 153 -0.32 -25.04 11.67
CA ILE A 153 -1.01 -25.53 12.87
C ILE A 153 -1.59 -26.95 12.66
N SER A 154 -1.71 -27.43 11.41
CA SER A 154 -2.07 -28.81 11.06
C SER A 154 -0.85 -29.72 10.92
#